data_AF-A0A2R6JAI8-F1
#
_entry.id   AF-A0A2R6JAI8-F1
#
_cell.length_a   1.000
_cell.length_b   1.000
_cell.length_c   1.000
_cell.angle_alpha   90.00
_cell.angle_beta   90.00
_cell.angle_gamma   90.00
#
_symmetry.space_group_name_H-M   'P 1'
#
loop_
_entity.id
_entity.type
_entity.pdbx_description
1 polymer ?
#
loop_
_entity_poly.entity_id
_entity_poly.type
_entity_poly.pdbx_seq_one_letter_code
_entity_poly.pdbx_strand_id
1 'polypeptide(L)'
;MGPPQYDFWLLDLDGTLVDVETSYVRDVFDRVGERLGRRFTDREAETLWHGLGGLRDDQLRTWGIDVARFWEALHAVEDPEARAAATFLYDDARAFLASVDAPVGVVTHCQPFLADPVLDRLDLRERFDAVVCCTSEVGWKPDPAP
;
A
#
# COMPACT_ATOMS: atom_id res chain seq x y z
N MET A 1 8.46 28.40 19.08
CA MET A 1 9.24 27.80 17.99
C MET A 1 8.80 26.35 17.92
N GLY A 2 8.15 25.95 16.84
CA GLY A 2 7.86 24.54 16.60
C GLY A 2 9.15 23.73 16.53
N PRO A 3 9.09 22.39 16.64
CA PRO A 3 10.25 21.54 16.41
C PRO A 3 10.93 21.92 15.08
N PRO A 4 12.26 21.74 14.94
CA PRO A 4 12.94 22.00 13.69
C PRO A 4 12.21 21.26 12.56
N GLN A 5 11.82 22.01 11.53
CA GLN A 5 11.17 21.49 10.34
C GLN A 5 12.21 20.58 9.66
N TYR A 6 11.88 19.30 9.48
CA TYR A 6 12.79 18.38 8.78
C TYR A 6 13.11 18.96 7.40
N ASP A 7 14.37 18.81 6.97
CA ASP A 7 14.81 19.31 5.66
C ASP A 7 14.08 18.62 4.50
N PHE A 8 13.51 17.43 4.74
CA PHE A 8 12.63 16.69 3.84
C PHE A 8 11.78 15.68 4.63
N TRP A 9 10.75 15.15 3.99
CA TRP A 9 9.90 14.09 4.53
C TRP A 9 9.94 12.85 3.63
N LEU A 10 10.00 11.67 4.24
CA LEU A 10 9.88 10.39 3.54
C LEU A 10 8.71 9.62 4.14
N LEU A 11 7.69 9.37 3.34
CA LEU A 11 6.40 8.85 3.79
C LEU A 11 6.14 7.46 3.21
N ASP A 12 5.37 6.66 3.93
CA ASP A 12 4.74 5.48 3.34
C ASP A 12 3.46 5.87 2.60
N LEU A 13 2.98 5.02 1.68
CA LEU A 13 1.78 5.29 0.90
C LEU A 13 0.53 4.68 1.56
N ASP A 14 0.36 3.37 1.42
CA ASP A 14 -0.82 2.64 1.88
C ASP A 14 -0.87 2.59 3.41
N GLY A 15 -2.03 2.92 4.00
CA GLY A 15 -2.22 2.99 5.45
C GLY A 15 -1.56 4.17 6.15
N THR A 16 -0.94 5.09 5.40
CA THR A 16 -0.33 6.33 5.92
C THR A 16 -0.89 7.57 5.24
N LEU A 17 -0.76 7.66 3.92
CA LEU A 17 -1.33 8.75 3.14
C LEU A 17 -2.69 8.38 2.59
N VAL A 18 -2.77 7.18 2.01
CA VAL A 18 -3.96 6.71 1.32
C VAL A 18 -4.39 5.38 1.89
N ASP A 19 -5.67 5.07 1.68
CA ASP A 19 -6.22 3.75 1.95
C ASP A 19 -7.36 3.48 0.97
N VAL A 20 -7.81 2.23 0.91
CA VAL A 20 -8.90 1.81 0.04
C VAL A 20 -10.17 1.59 0.83
N GLU A 21 -11.32 1.75 0.16
CA GLU A 21 -12.60 1.41 0.75
C GLU A 21 -12.61 -0.05 1.25
N THR A 22 -13.18 -0.27 2.44
CA THR A 22 -13.26 -1.62 3.04
C THR A 22 -14.01 -2.61 2.16
N SER A 23 -15.01 -2.15 1.40
CA SER A 23 -15.71 -2.93 0.37
C SER A 23 -14.75 -3.49 -0.67
N TYR A 24 -13.85 -2.65 -1.19
CA TYR A 24 -12.85 -3.07 -2.18
C TYR A 24 -11.91 -4.15 -1.61
N VAL A 25 -11.45 -3.99 -0.37
CA VAL A 25 -10.61 -5.01 0.30
C VAL A 25 -11.37 -6.34 0.40
N ARG A 26 -12.62 -6.32 0.86
CA ARG A 26 -13.46 -7.53 0.93
C ARG A 26 -13.60 -8.20 -0.43
N ASP A 27 -13.93 -7.43 -1.47
CA ASP A 27 -14.12 -7.95 -2.82
C ASP A 27 -12.83 -8.56 -3.42
N VAL A 28 -11.66 -7.98 -3.12
CA VAL A 28 -10.36 -8.58 -3.46
C VAL A 28 -10.18 -9.91 -2.75
N PHE A 29 -10.37 -9.95 -1.43
CA PHE A 29 -10.13 -11.16 -0.64
C PHE A 29 -11.16 -12.27 -0.88
N ASP A 30 -12.39 -11.95 -1.27
CA ASP A 30 -13.37 -12.94 -1.73
C ASP A 30 -12.87 -13.63 -3.02
N ARG A 31 -12.39 -12.86 -4.00
CA ARG A 31 -11.82 -13.40 -5.25
C ARG A 31 -10.54 -14.21 -5.02
N VAL A 32 -9.66 -13.75 -4.12
CA VAL A 32 -8.48 -14.53 -3.68
C VAL A 32 -8.94 -15.83 -3.01
N GLY A 33 -9.95 -15.74 -2.15
CA GLY A 33 -10.53 -16.88 -1.44
C GLY A 33 -11.09 -17.95 -2.37
N GLU A 34 -11.83 -17.54 -3.40
CA GLU A 34 -12.34 -18.43 -4.45
C GLU A 34 -11.21 -19.24 -5.12
N ARG A 35 -10.10 -18.57 -5.45
CA ARG A 35 -8.92 -19.21 -6.06
C ARG A 35 -8.21 -20.17 -5.12
N LEU A 36 -8.21 -19.88 -3.81
CA LEU A 36 -7.57 -20.70 -2.79
C LEU A 36 -8.49 -21.78 -2.20
N GLY A 37 -9.78 -21.77 -2.53
CA GLY A 37 -10.77 -22.66 -1.92
C GLY A 37 -11.02 -22.38 -0.44
N ARG A 38 -10.91 -21.11 -0.02
CA ARG A 38 -11.05 -20.66 1.38
C ARG A 38 -11.81 -19.34 1.45
N ARG A 39 -12.45 -19.04 2.58
CA ARG A 39 -12.93 -17.69 2.89
C ARG A 39 -11.97 -16.98 3.84
N PHE A 40 -11.77 -15.69 3.61
CA PHE A 40 -11.11 -14.79 4.55
C PHE A 40 -12.17 -14.07 5.38
N THR A 41 -11.91 -13.91 6.68
CA THR A 41 -12.68 -13.01 7.52
C THR A 41 -12.25 -11.56 7.29
N ASP A 42 -13.11 -10.59 7.62
CA ASP A 42 -12.78 -9.16 7.54
C ASP A 42 -11.46 -8.84 8.25
N ARG A 43 -11.25 -9.42 9.43
CA ARG A 43 -10.02 -9.25 10.21
C ARG A 43 -8.79 -9.81 9.50
N GLU A 44 -8.91 -10.99 8.87
CA GLU A 44 -7.80 -11.59 8.13
C GLU A 44 -7.45 -10.76 6.89
N ALA A 45 -8.47 -10.30 6.17
CA ALA A 45 -8.32 -9.43 5.01
C ALA A 45 -7.61 -8.12 5.40
N GLU A 46 -8.08 -7.44 6.44
CA GLU A 46 -7.46 -6.21 6.98
C GLU A 46 -6.00 -6.45 7.42
N THR A 47 -5.76 -7.54 8.16
CA THR A 47 -4.41 -7.89 8.63
C THR A 47 -3.44 -8.12 7.47
N LEU A 48 -3.90 -8.80 6.42
CA LEU A 48 -3.07 -9.06 5.24
C LEU A 48 -2.93 -7.83 4.34
N TRP A 49 -3.94 -6.97 4.27
CA TRP A 49 -3.90 -5.76 3.45
C TRP A 49 -2.86 -4.76 3.97
N HIS A 50 -2.84 -4.50 5.28
CA HIS A 50 -1.91 -3.54 5.92
C HIS A 50 -0.61 -4.17 6.44
N GLY A 51 -0.42 -5.49 6.28
CA GLY A 51 0.78 -6.17 6.76
C GLY A 51 2.04 -5.78 5.97
N LEU A 52 3.10 -5.34 6.66
CA LEU A 52 4.37 -4.99 6.02
C LEU A 52 5.18 -6.24 5.60
N GLY A 53 5.93 -6.11 4.49
CA GLY A 53 6.65 -7.15 3.71
C GLY A 53 7.60 -8.10 4.46
N GLY A 54 7.04 -8.92 5.34
CA GLY A 54 7.67 -10.03 6.06
C GLY A 54 6.71 -10.63 7.08
N LEU A 55 5.92 -9.77 7.74
CA LEU A 55 4.85 -10.19 8.64
C LEU A 55 3.72 -10.92 7.90
N ARG A 56 3.45 -10.54 6.64
CA ARG A 56 2.41 -11.18 5.82
C ARG A 56 2.72 -12.65 5.55
N ASP A 57 3.93 -12.95 5.11
CA ASP A 57 4.33 -14.33 4.80
C ASP A 57 4.28 -15.23 6.04
N ASP A 58 4.76 -14.74 7.17
CA ASP A 58 4.71 -15.49 8.43
C ASP A 58 3.27 -15.65 8.94
N GLN A 59 2.42 -14.64 8.77
CA GLN A 59 1.01 -14.72 9.11
C GLN A 59 0.26 -15.73 8.24
N LEU A 60 0.53 -15.75 6.93
CA LEU A 60 -0.02 -16.73 5.98
C LEU A 60 0.38 -18.15 6.38
N ARG A 61 1.66 -18.39 6.68
CA ARG A 61 2.17 -19.69 7.17
C ARG A 61 1.48 -20.11 8.47
N THR A 62 1.30 -19.18 9.40
CA THR A 62 0.62 -19.40 10.69
C THR A 62 -0.83 -19.83 10.48
N TRP A 63 -1.49 -19.31 9.45
CA TRP A 63 -2.86 -19.70 9.07
C TRP A 63 -2.93 -20.91 8.12
N GLY A 64 -1.80 -21.59 7.87
CA GLY A 64 -1.73 -22.75 6.98
C GLY A 64 -1.98 -22.42 5.51
N ILE A 65 -1.77 -21.16 5.10
CA ILE A 65 -1.90 -20.73 3.71
C ILE A 65 -0.53 -20.85 3.03
N ASP A 66 -0.51 -21.49 1.87
CA ASP A 66 0.69 -21.51 1.03
C ASP A 66 0.98 -20.11 0.49
N VAL A 67 2.16 -19.57 0.84
CA VAL A 67 2.57 -18.19 0.54
C VAL A 67 2.62 -17.94 -0.97
N ALA A 68 3.21 -18.85 -1.73
CA ALA A 68 3.36 -18.69 -3.18
C ALA A 68 1.99 -18.66 -3.88
N ARG A 69 1.10 -19.60 -3.52
CA ARG A 69 -0.28 -19.64 -4.03
C ARG A 69 -1.08 -18.40 -3.65
N PHE A 70 -0.91 -17.90 -2.44
CA PHE A 70 -1.58 -16.66 -2.01
C PHE A 70 -1.17 -15.48 -2.89
N TRP A 71 0.14 -15.27 -3.08
CA TRP A 71 0.63 -14.17 -3.91
C TRP A 71 0.23 -14.33 -5.38
N GLU A 72 0.28 -15.54 -5.92
CA GLU A 72 -0.23 -15.83 -7.27
C GLU A 72 -1.73 -15.47 -7.39
N ALA A 73 -2.54 -15.87 -6.41
CA ALA A 73 -3.97 -15.57 -6.41
C ALA A 73 -4.25 -14.07 -6.26
N LEU A 74 -3.50 -13.36 -5.40
CA LEU A 74 -3.62 -11.92 -5.22
C LEU A 74 -3.25 -11.17 -6.50
N HIS A 75 -2.07 -11.42 -7.07
CA HIS A 75 -1.64 -10.78 -8.31
C HIS A 75 -2.62 -11.02 -9.47
N ALA A 76 -3.26 -12.19 -9.50
CA ALA A 76 -4.21 -12.53 -10.55
C ALA A 76 -5.60 -11.84 -10.42
N VAL A 77 -5.88 -11.16 -9.30
CA VAL A 77 -7.14 -10.41 -9.10
C VAL A 77 -6.91 -8.91 -8.94
N GLU A 78 -5.66 -8.46 -8.87
CA GLU A 78 -5.31 -7.05 -8.80
C GLU A 78 -5.75 -6.33 -10.07
N ASP A 79 -6.44 -5.21 -9.85
CA ASP A 79 -6.93 -4.31 -10.90
C ASP A 79 -6.53 -2.88 -10.50
N PRO A 80 -5.57 -2.26 -11.20
CA PRO A 80 -5.06 -0.94 -10.83
C PRO A 80 -6.11 0.16 -10.88
N GLU A 81 -6.99 0.12 -11.88
CA GLU A 81 -8.02 1.14 -12.08
C GLU A 81 -9.11 1.00 -11.01
N ALA A 82 -9.52 -0.23 -10.72
CA ALA A 82 -10.47 -0.48 -9.63
C ALA A 82 -9.88 -0.08 -8.26
N ARG A 83 -8.60 -0.39 -8.02
CA ARG A 83 -7.90 0.03 -6.80
C ARG A 83 -7.87 1.56 -6.68
N ALA A 84 -7.43 2.25 -7.72
CA ALA A 84 -7.36 3.70 -7.72
C ALA A 84 -8.73 4.35 -7.54
N ALA A 85 -9.78 3.78 -8.14
CA ALA A 85 -11.14 4.26 -7.97
C ALA A 85 -11.65 4.10 -6.53
N ALA A 86 -11.24 3.05 -5.84
CA ALA A 86 -11.59 2.78 -4.44
C ALA A 86 -10.65 3.42 -3.42
N THR A 87 -9.56 4.07 -3.86
CA THR A 87 -8.59 4.68 -2.96
C THR A 87 -9.02 6.10 -2.57
N PHE A 88 -8.87 6.42 -1.29
CA PHE A 88 -9.05 7.76 -0.74
C PHE A 88 -7.77 8.24 -0.05
N LEU A 89 -7.55 9.56 -0.05
CA LEU A 89 -6.51 10.24 0.73
C LEU A 89 -7.09 10.59 2.10
N TYR A 90 -6.38 10.25 3.18
CA TYR A 90 -6.83 10.64 4.53
C TYR A 90 -6.85 12.18 4.68
N ASP A 91 -7.82 12.70 5.44
CA ASP A 91 -8.02 14.14 5.59
C ASP A 91 -6.85 14.82 6.34
N ASP A 92 -6.26 14.14 7.31
CA ASP A 92 -5.08 14.61 8.05
C ASP A 92 -3.82 14.56 7.19
N ALA A 93 -3.65 13.52 6.37
CA ALA A 93 -2.59 13.44 5.36
C ALA A 93 -2.73 14.58 4.33
N ARG A 94 -3.95 14.89 3.87
CA ARG A 94 -4.21 16.04 3.00
C ARG A 94 -3.81 17.35 3.65
N ALA A 95 -4.21 17.56 4.91
CA ALA A 95 -3.88 18.77 5.66
C ALA A 95 -2.36 18.89 5.88
N PHE A 96 -1.70 17.78 6.21
CA PHE A 96 -0.26 17.71 6.36
C PHE A 96 0.46 18.10 5.07
N LEU A 97 0.15 17.42 3.96
CA LEU A 97 0.77 17.72 2.66
C LEU A 97 0.57 19.18 2.27
N ALA A 98 -0.61 19.76 2.50
CA ALA A 98 -0.88 21.19 2.23
C ALA A 98 -0.07 22.17 3.09
N SER A 99 0.47 21.72 4.25
CA SER A 99 1.22 22.56 5.19
C SER A 99 2.75 22.44 5.07
N VAL A 100 3.25 21.48 4.30
CA VAL A 100 4.68 21.20 4.19
C VAL A 100 5.30 22.03 3.08
N ASP A 101 6.26 22.88 3.46
CA ASP A 101 7.07 23.71 2.55
C ASP A 101 8.47 23.12 2.28
N ALA A 102 8.65 21.82 2.52
CA ALA A 102 9.91 21.08 2.32
C ALA A 102 9.70 19.92 1.33
N PRO A 103 10.77 19.38 0.71
CA PRO A 103 10.64 18.23 -0.19
C PRO A 103 9.96 17.03 0.47
N VAL A 104 9.11 16.33 -0.29
CA VAL A 104 8.38 15.16 0.17
C VAL A 104 8.60 14.00 -0.80
N GLY A 105 9.09 12.87 -0.26
CA GLY A 105 9.20 11.61 -0.98
C GLY A 105 8.25 10.55 -0.44
N VAL A 106 7.95 9.56 -1.28
CA VAL A 106 7.21 8.35 -0.90
C VAL A 106 8.08 7.12 -1.14
N VAL A 107 8.12 6.20 -0.17
CA VAL A 107 8.68 4.84 -0.33
C VAL A 107 7.62 3.81 0.00
N THR A 108 7.18 3.03 -0.99
CA THR A 108 6.06 2.09 -0.86
C THR A 108 6.44 0.68 -1.30
N HIS A 109 5.83 -0.33 -0.67
CA HIS A 109 5.87 -1.72 -1.17
C HIS A 109 4.90 -1.96 -2.33
N CYS A 110 3.98 -1.02 -2.56
CA CYS A 110 3.07 -1.06 -3.70
C CYS A 110 3.85 -1.08 -5.00
N GLN A 111 3.44 -1.93 -5.94
CA GLN A 111 4.11 -2.02 -7.23
C GLN A 111 3.79 -0.79 -8.09
N PRO A 112 4.71 -0.35 -8.97
CA PRO A 112 4.51 0.86 -9.77
C PRO A 112 3.19 0.87 -10.53
N PHE A 113 2.80 -0.28 -11.11
CA PHE A 113 1.56 -0.40 -11.89
C PHE A 113 0.28 -0.22 -11.06
N LEU A 114 0.36 -0.31 -9.72
CA LEU A 114 -0.74 -0.07 -8.78
C LEU A 114 -0.65 1.32 -8.14
N ALA A 115 0.57 1.77 -7.80
CA ALA A 115 0.80 3.06 -7.16
C ALA A 115 0.54 4.22 -8.13
N ASP A 116 0.97 4.11 -9.39
CA ASP A 116 0.86 5.19 -10.36
C ASP A 116 -0.60 5.62 -10.62
N PRO A 117 -1.56 4.70 -10.90
CA PRO A 117 -2.96 5.08 -11.06
C PRO A 117 -3.58 5.73 -9.80
N VAL A 118 -3.17 5.29 -8.61
CA VAL A 118 -3.62 5.90 -7.33
C VAL A 118 -3.13 7.34 -7.23
N LEU A 119 -1.84 7.58 -7.49
CA LEU A 119 -1.23 8.90 -7.42
C LEU A 119 -1.85 9.85 -8.45
N ASP A 120 -2.11 9.37 -9.66
CA ASP A 120 -2.73 10.15 -10.73
C ASP A 120 -4.19 10.49 -10.39
N ARG A 121 -4.96 9.51 -9.90
CA ARG A 121 -6.38 9.70 -9.53
C ARG A 121 -6.56 10.73 -8.41
N LEU A 122 -5.64 10.77 -7.45
CA LEU A 122 -5.72 11.64 -6.28
C LEU A 122 -4.99 12.98 -6.46
N ASP A 123 -4.49 13.27 -7.67
CA ASP A 123 -3.69 14.46 -7.99
C ASP A 123 -2.48 14.63 -7.06
N LEU A 124 -1.85 13.50 -6.68
CA LEU A 124 -0.72 13.45 -5.73
C LEU A 124 0.64 13.42 -6.42
N ARG A 125 0.71 13.08 -7.71
CA ARG A 125 1.99 12.92 -8.42
C ARG A 125 2.87 14.17 -8.40
N GLU A 126 2.26 15.35 -8.51
CA GLU A 126 2.99 16.64 -8.45
C GLU A 126 3.30 17.08 -7.01
N ARG A 127 2.83 16.36 -5.99
CA ARG A 127 3.07 16.67 -4.58
C ARG A 127 4.34 16.03 -4.03
N PHE A 128 4.94 15.09 -4.77
CA PHE A 128 6.12 14.36 -4.35
C PHE A 128 7.31 14.65 -5.26
N ASP A 129 8.45 14.99 -4.65
CA ASP A 129 9.72 15.16 -5.33
C ASP A 129 10.34 13.80 -5.73
N ALA A 130 9.97 12.74 -5.02
CA ALA A 130 10.41 11.37 -5.31
C ALA A 130 9.32 10.34 -4.96
N VAL A 131 9.13 9.36 -5.84
CA VAL A 131 8.29 8.18 -5.59
C VAL A 131 9.12 6.93 -5.84
N VAL A 132 9.36 6.15 -4.79
CA VAL A 132 10.12 4.91 -4.82
C VAL A 132 9.18 3.75 -4.53
N CYS A 133 8.93 2.92 -5.54
CA CYS A 133 8.27 1.64 -5.35
C CYS A 133 9.36 0.58 -5.11
N CYS A 134 9.26 -0.15 -4.00
CA CYS A 134 10.17 -1.24 -3.69
C CYS A 134 10.07 -2.34 -4.74
N THR A 135 11.24 -2.78 -5.20
CA THR A 135 11.42 -3.85 -6.19
C THR A 135 12.63 -4.67 -5.81
N SER A 136 12.87 -5.80 -6.47
CA SER A 136 14.12 -6.56 -6.30
C SER A 136 15.38 -5.78 -6.70
N GLU A 137 15.26 -4.78 -7.57
CA GLU A 137 16.40 -3.96 -8.03
C GLU A 137 16.75 -2.86 -7.04
N VAL A 138 15.74 -2.21 -6.45
CA VAL A 138 15.91 -1.10 -5.49
C VAL A 138 16.05 -1.61 -4.06
N GLY A 139 15.42 -2.74 -3.72
CA GLY A 139 15.32 -3.31 -2.38
C GLY A 139 13.92 -3.16 -1.77
N TRP A 140 13.75 -3.69 -0.56
CA TRP A 140 12.47 -3.68 0.17
C TRP A 140 12.66 -3.21 1.61
N LYS A 141 11.83 -2.25 2.08
CA LYS A 141 11.74 -1.93 3.52
C LYS A 141 11.54 -3.24 4.33
N PRO A 142 12.20 -3.44 5.49
CA PRO A 142 12.93 -2.45 6.29
C PRO A 142 14.41 -2.25 5.91
N ASP A 143 14.88 -2.81 4.80
CA ASP A 143 16.19 -2.46 4.25
C ASP A 143 16.23 -0.93 3.99
N PRO A 144 17.31 -0.22 4.40
CA PRO A 144 17.42 1.23 4.20
C PRO A 144 17.92 1.64 2.80
N ALA A 145 18.20 0.70 1.89
CA ALA A 145 18.65 1.01 0.53
C ALA A 145 17.60 1.68 -0.38
N PRO A 146 16.32 1.26 -0.39
CA PRO A 146 15.22 1.98 -1.05
C PRO A 146 14.93 3.33 -0.41
#